data_AF-A0A451BPE2-F1
#
_entry.id   AF-A0A451BPE2-F1
#
_cell.length_a   1.000
_cell.length_b   1.000
_cell.length_c   1.000
_cell.angle_alpha   90.00
_cell.angle_beta   90.00
_cell.angle_gamma   90.00
#
_symmetry.space_group_name_H-M   'P 1'
#
loop_
_entity.id
_entity.type
_entity.pdbx_description
1 polymer ?
#
loop_
_entity_poly.entity_id
_entity_poly.type
_entity_poly.pdbx_seq_one_letter_code
_entity_poly.pdbx_strand_id
1 'polypeptide(L)' 'MKLPYAISDFDSLITRKYHYVDRTDHIPLLEAAGDQLLFLRPRRFGKSLLLSMLENYYDI' A
#
# COMPACT_ATOMS: atom_id res chain seq x y z
N MET A 1 17.94 -8.16 5.85
CA MET A 1 16.55 -7.70 5.61
C MET A 1 16.60 -6.20 5.33
N LYS A 2 16.31 -5.75 4.10
CA LYS A 2 16.28 -4.31 3.77
C LYS A 2 14.91 -3.77 4.15
N LEU A 3 14.84 -3.04 5.27
CA LEU A 3 13.62 -2.37 5.69
C LEU A 3 13.43 -1.09 4.85
N PRO A 4 12.27 -0.90 4.21
CA PRO A 4 11.96 0.33 3.50
C PRO A 4 11.67 1.45 4.51
N TYR A 5 12.70 2.19 4.91
CA TYR A 5 12.52 3.40 5.71
C TYR A 5 12.16 4.58 4.80
N ALA A 6 10.99 5.17 5.03
CA ALA A 6 10.49 6.35 4.29
C ALA A 6 10.26 6.16 2.78
N ILE A 7 10.20 4.91 2.30
CA ILE A 7 9.81 4.61 0.92
C ILE A 7 8.30 4.43 0.89
N SER A 8 7.60 5.34 0.22
CA SER A 8 6.15 5.32 0.04
C SER A 8 5.72 4.89 -1.36
N ASP A 9 6.68 4.58 -2.23
CA ASP A 9 6.46 4.16 -3.60
C ASP A 9 6.60 2.63 -3.70
N PHE A 10 5.53 1.98 -4.15
CA PHE A 10 5.44 0.53 -4.25
C PHE A 10 6.36 -0.02 -5.34
N ASP A 11 6.44 0.63 -6.51
CA ASP A 11 7.29 0.20 -7.62
C ASP A 11 8.77 0.18 -7.20
N SER A 12 9.25 1.28 -6.62
CA SER A 12 10.60 1.35 -6.06
C SER A 12 10.88 0.27 -5.01
N LEU A 13 9.88 -0.09 -4.20
CA LEU A 13 10.00 -1.08 -3.13
C LEU A 13 10.21 -2.47 -3.72
N ILE A 14 9.42 -2.85 -4.73
CA ILE A 14 9.51 -4.14 -5.45
C ILE A 14 10.79 -4.21 -6.28
N THR A 15 11.06 -3.20 -7.11
CA THR A 15 12.24 -3.14 -8.00
C THR A 15 13.55 -3.22 -7.23
N ARG A 16 13.63 -2.57 -6.06
CA ARG A 16 14.83 -2.57 -5.20
C ARG A 16 14.87 -3.75 -4.21
N LYS A 17 13.93 -4.70 -4.29
CA LYS A 17 13.82 -5.90 -3.44
C LYS A 17 13.83 -5.58 -1.94
N TYR A 18 13.09 -4.55 -1.54
CA TYR A 18 12.85 -4.26 -0.12
C TYR A 18 11.88 -5.29 0.47
N HIS A 19 11.89 -5.41 1.80
CA HIS A 19 10.90 -6.23 2.46
C HIS A 19 9.52 -5.56 2.39
N TYR A 20 8.65 -6.13 1.58
CA TYR A 20 7.22 -5.88 1.57
C TYR A 20 6.51 -7.02 2.29
N VAL A 21 5.41 -6.74 2.98
CA VAL A 21 4.47 -7.76 3.44
C VAL A 21 3.27 -7.67 2.52
N ASP A 22 3.10 -8.69 1.69
CA ASP A 22 1.97 -8.74 0.76
C ASP A 22 0.65 -8.86 1.53
N ARG A 23 -0.28 -7.95 1.22
CA ARG A 23 -1.60 -7.78 1.83
C ARG A 23 -2.69 -7.65 0.76
N THR A 24 -2.38 -8.09 -0.47
CA THR A 24 -3.28 -8.03 -1.63
C THR A 24 -4.57 -8.83 -1.39
N ASP A 25 -4.52 -9.85 -0.55
CA ASP A 25 -5.67 -10.63 -0.07
C ASP A 25 -6.73 -9.79 0.66
N HIS A 26 -6.36 -8.64 1.19
CA HIS A 26 -7.28 -7.72 1.86
C HIS A 26 -7.96 -6.71 0.92
N ILE A 27 -7.56 -6.62 -0.35
CA ILE A 27 -8.19 -5.70 -1.31
C ILE A 27 -9.70 -5.96 -1.45
N PRO A 28 -10.19 -7.20 -1.62
CA PRO A 28 -11.63 -7.46 -1.72
C PRO A 28 -12.41 -7.07 -0.45
N LEU A 29 -11.78 -7.22 0.72
CA LEU A 29 -12.37 -6.78 1.99
C LEU A 29 -12.44 -5.25 2.07
N LEU A 30 -11.44 -4.57 1.52
CA LEU A 30 -11.39 -3.12 1.43
C LEU A 30 -12.50 -2.61 0.49
N GLU A 31 -12.67 -3.23 -0.68
CA GLU A 31 -13.76 -2.92 -1.61
C GLU A 31 -15.14 -3.16 -1.00
N ALA A 32 -15.30 -4.25 -0.24
CA ALA A 32 -16.56 -4.57 0.43
C ALA A 32 -16.87 -3.66 1.64
N ALA A 33 -15.89 -2.92 2.18
CA ALA A 33 -16.07 -2.06 3.35
C ALA A 33 -16.86 -0.78 3.05
N GLY A 34 -17.02 -0.41 1.78
CA GLY A 34 -17.92 0.67 1.33
C GLY A 34 -17.34 1.50 0.19
N ASP A 35 -18.21 2.21 -0.52
CA ASP A 35 -17.87 3.01 -1.71
C ASP A 35 -16.84 4.13 -1.41
N GLN A 36 -16.77 4.61 -0.17
CA GLN A 36 -15.82 5.63 0.26
C GLN A 36 -15.15 5.26 1.58
N LEU A 37 -13.86 4.97 1.52
CA LEU A 37 -13.04 4.62 2.68
C LEU A 37 -12.33 5.85 3.25
N LEU A 38 -12.76 6.28 4.43
CA LEU A 38 -12.08 7.36 5.14
C LEU A 38 -11.02 6.78 6.07
N PHE A 39 -9.76 6.83 5.65
CA PHE A 39 -8.67 6.59 6.58
C PHE A 39 -8.56 7.79 7.53
N LEU A 40 -8.88 7.59 8.83
CA LEU A 40 -8.61 8.55 9.92
C LEU A 40 -7.15 9.01 9.93
N ARG A 41 -6.70 9.99 10.73
CA ARG A 41 -5.33 10.56 10.62
C ARG A 41 -4.27 9.91 11.55
N PRO A 42 -3.86 8.62 11.42
CA PRO A 42 -2.65 8.13 12.04
C PRO A 42 -1.43 8.54 11.20
N ARG A 43 -0.48 9.20 11.85
CA ARG A 43 0.78 9.64 11.24
C ARG A 43 1.67 8.42 10.95
N ARG A 44 2.28 8.36 9.76
CA ARG A 44 3.17 7.27 9.31
C ARG A 44 2.52 5.87 9.22
N PHE A 45 1.20 5.80 9.07
CA PHE A 45 0.48 4.52 8.91
C PHE A 45 0.72 3.83 7.55
N GLY A 46 1.40 4.48 6.60
CA GLY A 46 1.67 3.87 5.29
C GLY A 46 0.54 4.02 4.28
N LYS A 47 -0.38 4.97 4.48
CA LYS A 47 -1.46 5.25 3.51
C LYS A 47 -0.94 5.55 2.10
N SER A 48 0.16 6.30 1.99
CA SER A 48 0.77 6.61 0.70
C SER A 48 1.29 5.35 -0.02
N LEU A 49 1.85 4.39 0.73
CA LEU A 49 2.29 3.11 0.18
C LEU A 49 1.09 2.27 -0.28
N LEU A 50 -0.01 2.29 0.49
CA LEU A 50 -1.24 1.60 0.10
C LEU A 50 -1.80 2.17 -1.21
N LEU A 51 -1.86 3.51 -1.36
CA LEU A 51 -2.34 4.14 -2.58
C LEU A 51 -1.46 3.81 -3.79
N SER A 52 -0.13 3.93 -3.64
CA SER A 52 0.81 3.56 -4.70
C SER A 52 0.69 2.07 -5.08
N MET A 53 0.47 1.20 -4.10
CA MET A 53 0.22 -0.22 -4.37
C MET A 53 -1.11 -0.46 -5.11
N LEU A 54 -2.18 0.24 -4.74
CA LEU A 54 -3.47 0.16 -5.43
C LEU A 54 -3.38 0.69 -6.87
N GLU A 55 -2.69 1.81 -7.10
CA GLU A 55 -2.41 2.34 -8.44
C GLU A 55 -1.71 1.28 -9.31
N ASN A 56 -0.66 0.63 -8.78
CA ASN A 56 0.04 -0.45 -9.48
C ASN A 56 -0.84 -1.72 -9.65
N TYR A 57 -1.72 -2.02 -8.70
CA TYR A 57 -2.59 -3.19 -8.75
C TYR A 57 -3.68 -3.07 -9.81
N TYR A 58 -4.25 -1.88 -9.98
CA TYR A 58 -5.28 -1.60 -10.98
C TYR A 58 -4.72 -1.09 -12.33
N ASP A 59 -3.39 -0.94 -12.43
CA ASP A 59 -2.70 -0.40 -13.62
C ASP A 59 -3.25 0.99 -14.04
N ILE A 60 -3.42 1.88 -13.04
CA ILE A 60 -3.94 3.26 -13.18
C ILE A 60 -2.80 4.28 -13.26
#